data_AF-A0A349SD92-F1
#
_entry.id   AF-A0A349SD92-F1
#
_cell.length_a   1.000
_cell.length_b   1.000
_cell.length_c   1.000
_cell.angle_alpha   90.00
_cell.angle_beta   90.00
_cell.angle_gamma   90.00
#
_symmetry.space_group_name_H-M   'P 1'
#
loop_
_entity.id
_entity.type
_entity.pdbx_description
1 polymer ?
#
loop_
_entity_poly.entity_id
_entity_poly.type
_entity_poly.pdbx_seq_one_letter_code
_entity_poly.pdbx_strand_id
1 'polypeptide(L)'
;DGSELLMTLGEKLVPGNDATHFGRPQDVAFLPDGRVLIADGLDNHRVMIMDEDLNYLGEFGGFGEEPGQFNGIHALGVGPNGLVFALDRSGGRINVFRTTDDPARMDFVDVWDGFTLPLDIIVNEDSIWITDLGPLRFVNLDFEGNYRYTWLVPSALPDGYIEVHTFSVDEALNLYGGDNQYGRSQKFVPKPGIDPNLIIQPPWVAK
;
A
#
# COMPACT_ATOMS: atom_id res chain seq x y z
N ASP A 1 23.63 -8.88 5.09
CA ASP A 1 24.42 -7.62 5.16
C ASP A 1 24.43 -6.86 3.83
N GLY A 2 23.70 -7.32 2.81
CA GLY A 2 23.65 -6.67 1.50
C GLY A 2 24.90 -6.91 0.64
N SER A 3 25.80 -7.83 1.03
CA SER A 3 27.00 -8.14 0.23
C SER A 3 26.71 -8.95 -1.03
N GLU A 4 25.55 -9.61 -1.09
CA GLU A 4 25.13 -10.47 -2.20
C GLU A 4 23.75 -10.03 -2.70
N LEU A 5 23.67 -9.77 -4.00
CA LEU A 5 22.40 -9.60 -4.70
C LEU A 5 21.87 -10.99 -5.03
N LEU A 6 20.75 -11.37 -4.40
CA LEU A 6 20.13 -12.68 -4.63
C LEU A 6 19.35 -12.72 -5.94
N MET A 7 18.59 -11.66 -6.24
CA MET A 7 17.74 -11.61 -7.42
C MET A 7 17.43 -10.17 -7.85
N THR A 8 17.27 -9.97 -9.16
CA THR A 8 16.69 -8.76 -9.75
C THR A 8 15.51 -9.19 -10.59
N LEU A 9 14.36 -8.54 -10.40
CA LEU A 9 13.21 -8.66 -11.28
C LEU A 9 13.18 -7.44 -12.20
N GLY A 10 12.91 -7.64 -13.49
CA GLY A 10 12.97 -6.58 -14.48
C GLY A 10 14.39 -6.19 -14.90
N GLU A 11 14.46 -5.30 -15.88
CA GLU A 11 15.71 -4.76 -16.39
C GLU A 11 15.69 -3.23 -16.32
N LYS A 12 16.77 -2.65 -15.78
CA LYS A 12 16.89 -1.21 -15.57
C LYS A 12 16.77 -0.47 -16.91
N LEU A 13 15.81 0.47 -16.98
CA LEU A 13 15.51 1.29 -18.17
C LEU A 13 15.01 0.50 -19.39
N VAL A 14 14.57 -0.75 -19.21
CA VAL A 14 13.92 -1.54 -20.25
C VAL A 14 12.47 -1.80 -19.82
N PRO A 15 11.52 -0.95 -20.24
CA PRO A 15 10.12 -1.13 -19.89
C PRO A 15 9.50 -2.27 -20.68
N GLY A 16 8.46 -2.88 -20.12
CA GLY A 16 7.65 -3.88 -20.81
C GLY A 16 6.43 -4.25 -19.97
N ASN A 17 5.46 -4.89 -20.61
CA ASN A 17 4.22 -5.36 -19.98
C ASN A 17 4.07 -6.89 -20.12
N ASP A 18 5.20 -7.60 -20.09
CA ASP A 18 5.25 -9.06 -20.10
C ASP A 18 5.49 -9.59 -18.67
N ALA A 19 5.72 -10.90 -18.54
CA ALA A 19 5.93 -11.57 -17.25
C ALA A 19 7.27 -11.23 -16.55
N THR A 20 8.18 -10.53 -17.23
CA THR A 20 9.57 -10.34 -16.78
C THR A 20 9.99 -8.88 -16.71
N HIS A 21 9.26 -7.97 -17.35
CA HIS A 21 9.52 -6.53 -17.36
C HIS A 21 8.44 -5.76 -16.61
N PHE A 22 8.80 -4.55 -16.20
CA PHE A 22 7.89 -3.64 -15.49
C PHE A 22 7.77 -2.29 -16.20
N GLY A 23 6.66 -1.61 -15.94
CA GLY A 23 6.33 -0.26 -16.35
C GLY A 23 6.29 0.65 -15.13
N ARG A 24 7.48 0.91 -14.56
CA ARG A 24 7.70 1.73 -13.34
C ARG A 24 6.92 1.17 -12.13
N PRO A 25 7.38 0.05 -11.55
CA PRO A 25 6.73 -0.54 -10.39
C PRO A 25 6.88 0.37 -9.16
N GLN A 26 5.85 0.40 -8.31
CA GLN A 26 5.73 1.34 -7.19
C GLN A 26 5.85 0.69 -5.82
N ASP A 27 5.37 -0.55 -5.67
CA ASP A 27 5.31 -1.20 -4.35
C ASP A 27 5.34 -2.73 -4.44
N VAL A 28 5.61 -3.39 -3.31
CA VAL A 28 5.63 -4.83 -3.13
C VAL A 28 4.94 -5.24 -1.82
N ALA A 29 4.13 -6.29 -1.86
CA ALA A 29 3.50 -6.88 -0.68
C ALA A 29 3.64 -8.41 -0.67
N PHE A 30 3.54 -9.00 0.51
CA PHE A 30 3.75 -10.43 0.72
C PHE A 30 2.50 -11.08 1.29
N LEU A 31 2.08 -12.19 0.67
CA LEU A 31 0.96 -12.99 1.16
C LEU A 31 1.46 -14.06 2.15
N PRO A 32 0.60 -14.53 3.07
CA PRO A 32 0.97 -15.56 4.05
C PRO A 32 1.42 -16.89 3.45
N ASP A 33 0.99 -17.19 2.22
CA ASP A 33 1.34 -18.40 1.48
C ASP A 33 2.67 -18.28 0.71
N GLY A 34 3.43 -17.20 0.93
CA GLY A 34 4.72 -16.95 0.29
C GLY A 34 4.65 -16.23 -1.05
N ARG A 35 3.45 -16.04 -1.63
CA ARG A 35 3.31 -15.26 -2.86
C ARG A 35 3.69 -13.81 -2.66
N VAL A 36 4.25 -13.22 -3.71
CA VAL A 36 4.67 -11.81 -3.74
C VAL A 36 3.81 -11.04 -4.74
N LEU A 37 3.25 -9.92 -4.31
CA LEU A 37 2.45 -9.02 -5.14
C LEU A 37 3.29 -7.80 -5.47
N ILE A 38 3.35 -7.40 -6.74
CA ILE A 38 4.10 -6.23 -7.19
C ILE A 38 3.15 -5.26 -7.88
N ALA A 39 3.04 -4.04 -7.36
CA ALA A 39 2.28 -2.96 -7.99
C ALA A 39 3.07 -2.39 -9.17
N ASP A 40 2.83 -2.92 -10.36
CA ASP A 40 3.46 -2.48 -11.60
C ASP A 40 2.64 -1.35 -12.25
N GLY A 41 2.74 -0.16 -11.63
CA GLY A 41 1.57 0.69 -11.51
C GLY A 41 1.50 1.99 -12.31
N LEU A 42 2.63 2.63 -12.66
CA LEU A 42 2.56 3.95 -13.32
C LEU A 42 2.35 3.86 -14.82
N ASP A 43 2.92 2.86 -15.49
CA ASP A 43 2.77 2.69 -16.94
C ASP A 43 1.93 1.44 -17.29
N ASN A 44 1.99 0.37 -16.49
CA ASN A 44 1.29 -0.90 -16.79
C ASN A 44 -0.06 -1.06 -16.07
N HIS A 45 -0.30 -0.32 -14.98
CA HIS A 45 -1.57 -0.30 -14.25
C HIS A 45 -2.06 -1.70 -13.83
N ARG A 46 -1.16 -2.56 -13.36
CA ARG A 46 -1.48 -3.94 -12.96
C ARG A 46 -0.81 -4.31 -11.63
N VAL A 47 -1.27 -5.40 -11.04
CA VAL A 47 -0.57 -6.10 -9.95
C VAL A 47 -0.12 -7.46 -10.47
N MET A 48 1.19 -7.69 -10.45
CA MET A 48 1.76 -9.01 -10.76
C MET A 48 1.76 -9.89 -9.51
N ILE A 49 1.44 -11.16 -9.69
CA ILE A 49 1.47 -12.20 -8.67
C ILE A 49 2.65 -13.13 -8.98
N MET A 50 3.56 -13.24 -8.03
CA MET A 50 4.72 -14.13 -8.07
C MET A 50 4.59 -15.22 -7.01
N ASP A 51 5.23 -16.37 -7.21
CA ASP A 51 5.42 -17.37 -6.16
C ASP A 51 6.56 -16.98 -5.19
N GLU A 52 6.85 -17.85 -4.21
CA GLU A 52 7.89 -17.64 -3.21
C GLU A 52 9.32 -17.59 -3.79
N ASP A 53 9.52 -18.18 -4.96
CA ASP A 53 10.76 -18.17 -5.73
C ASP A 53 10.79 -17.02 -6.76
N LEU A 54 9.81 -16.12 -6.71
CA LEU A 54 9.62 -14.97 -7.60
C LEU A 54 9.38 -15.34 -9.09
N ASN A 55 8.83 -16.52 -9.37
CA ASN A 55 8.32 -16.85 -10.69
C ASN A 55 6.93 -16.24 -10.90
N TYR A 56 6.67 -15.72 -12.10
CA TYR A 56 5.37 -15.17 -12.47
C TYR A 56 4.27 -16.25 -12.49
N LEU A 57 3.20 -16.00 -11.73
CA LEU A 57 2.01 -16.85 -11.69
C LEU A 57 0.86 -16.27 -12.52
N GLY A 58 0.66 -14.96 -12.41
CA GLY A 58 -0.48 -14.28 -13.02
C GLY A 58 -0.52 -12.80 -12.64
N GLU A 59 -1.59 -12.12 -13.04
CA GLU A 59 -1.79 -10.71 -12.76
C GLU A 59 -3.27 -10.34 -12.75
N PHE A 60 -3.58 -9.20 -12.15
CA PHE A 60 -4.90 -8.59 -12.17
C PHE A 60 -4.78 -7.06 -12.28
N GLY A 61 -5.88 -6.42 -12.63
CA GLY A 61 -5.90 -4.99 -12.92
C GLY A 61 -6.02 -4.66 -14.40
N GLY A 62 -5.52 -3.49 -14.76
CA GLY A 62 -5.59 -2.90 -16.09
C GLY A 62 -5.93 -1.42 -16.00
N PHE A 63 -5.55 -0.65 -17.03
CA PHE A 63 -5.87 0.77 -17.09
C PHE A 63 -7.38 1.02 -17.21
N GLY A 64 -7.91 1.93 -16.40
CA GLY A 64 -9.28 2.44 -16.54
C GLY A 64 -9.98 2.75 -15.21
N GLU A 65 -11.28 3.02 -15.30
CA GLU A 65 -12.12 3.49 -14.19
C GLU A 65 -13.08 2.43 -13.65
N GLU A 66 -13.21 1.27 -14.30
CA GLU A 66 -14.15 0.23 -13.87
C GLU A 66 -13.64 -0.49 -12.60
N PRO A 67 -14.53 -1.19 -11.87
CA PRO A 67 -14.16 -1.98 -10.70
C PRO A 67 -12.96 -2.90 -10.97
N GLY A 68 -11.92 -2.77 -10.15
CA GLY A 68 -10.67 -3.54 -10.27
C GLY A 68 -9.67 -2.99 -11.28
N GLN A 69 -9.94 -1.88 -11.97
CA GLN A 69 -8.98 -1.17 -12.81
C GLN A 69 -8.21 -0.10 -12.03
N PHE A 70 -7.13 0.40 -12.62
CA PHE A 70 -6.22 1.38 -12.00
C PHE A 70 -5.86 2.52 -12.96
N ASN A 71 -5.70 3.73 -12.43
CA ASN A 71 -5.09 4.86 -13.16
C ASN A 71 -3.63 5.13 -12.73
N GLY A 72 -3.24 4.60 -11.59
CA GLY A 72 -1.89 4.72 -11.05
C GLY A 72 -1.82 4.02 -9.70
N ILE A 73 -1.85 2.68 -9.72
CA ILE A 73 -1.65 1.89 -8.51
C ILE A 73 -0.28 2.20 -7.92
N HIS A 74 -0.26 2.48 -6.63
CA HIS A 74 0.86 3.13 -5.99
C HIS A 74 1.30 2.42 -4.70
N ALA A 75 0.36 1.82 -3.96
CA ALA A 75 0.68 1.05 -2.75
C ALA A 75 -0.24 -0.18 -2.59
N LEU A 76 0.26 -1.18 -1.89
CA LEU A 76 -0.42 -2.45 -1.59
C LEU A 76 -0.45 -2.71 -0.08
N GLY A 77 -1.61 -3.15 0.41
CA GLY A 77 -1.76 -3.64 1.78
C GLY A 77 -2.33 -5.06 1.79
N VAL A 78 -1.81 -5.93 2.65
CA VAL A 78 -2.35 -7.28 2.86
C VAL A 78 -2.96 -7.37 4.25
N GLY A 79 -4.17 -7.92 4.32
CA GLY A 79 -4.92 -8.08 5.55
C GLY A 79 -5.39 -9.52 5.80
N PRO A 80 -6.12 -9.74 6.91
CA PRO A 80 -6.65 -11.05 7.25
C PRO A 80 -7.63 -11.58 6.20
N ASN A 81 -7.87 -12.90 6.23
CA ASN A 81 -8.80 -13.60 5.34
C ASN A 81 -8.50 -13.43 3.84
N GLY A 82 -7.21 -13.26 3.50
CA GLY A 82 -6.74 -13.14 2.12
C GLY A 82 -7.11 -11.81 1.46
N LEU A 83 -7.46 -10.78 2.24
CA LEU A 83 -7.78 -9.45 1.69
C LEU A 83 -6.51 -8.75 1.22
N VAL A 84 -6.61 -8.11 0.06
CA VAL A 84 -5.55 -7.30 -0.55
C VAL A 84 -6.15 -5.95 -0.94
N PHE A 85 -5.49 -4.87 -0.55
CA PHE A 85 -5.91 -3.50 -0.78
C PHE A 85 -4.93 -2.86 -1.76
N ALA A 86 -5.42 -2.50 -2.94
CA ALA A 86 -4.64 -1.87 -3.98
C ALA A 86 -5.02 -0.39 -4.07
N LEU A 87 -4.13 0.46 -3.58
CA LEU A 87 -4.32 1.91 -3.51
C LEU A 87 -3.96 2.54 -4.86
N ASP A 88 -4.96 3.10 -5.52
CA ASP A 88 -4.87 3.80 -6.80
C ASP A 88 -4.75 5.31 -6.57
N ARG A 89 -3.49 5.80 -6.57
CA ARG A 89 -3.19 7.20 -6.30
C ARG A 89 -3.82 8.13 -7.31
N SER A 90 -3.69 7.82 -8.59
CA SER A 90 -4.21 8.68 -9.66
C SER A 90 -5.73 8.59 -9.79
N GLY A 91 -6.32 7.44 -9.43
CA GLY A 91 -7.78 7.24 -9.40
C GLY A 91 -8.45 7.77 -8.13
N GLY A 92 -7.69 8.12 -7.08
CA GLY A 92 -8.26 8.63 -5.82
C GLY A 92 -9.08 7.58 -5.07
N ARG A 93 -8.67 6.31 -5.14
CA ARG A 93 -9.46 5.16 -4.68
C ARG A 93 -8.62 4.00 -4.16
N ILE A 94 -9.28 3.06 -3.48
CA ILE A 94 -8.72 1.77 -3.07
C ILE A 94 -9.58 0.68 -3.70
N ASN A 95 -8.97 -0.19 -4.51
CA ASN A 95 -9.63 -1.41 -4.95
C ASN A 95 -9.31 -2.54 -3.96
N VAL A 96 -10.32 -3.31 -3.57
CA VAL A 96 -10.20 -4.42 -2.62
C VAL A 96 -10.34 -5.73 -3.37
N PHE A 97 -9.42 -6.64 -3.11
CA PHE A 97 -9.37 -7.98 -3.69
C PHE A 97 -9.28 -9.04 -2.61
N ARG A 98 -9.53 -10.29 -3.00
CA ARG A 98 -9.35 -11.46 -2.14
C ARG A 98 -8.63 -12.59 -2.87
N THR A 99 -7.73 -13.27 -2.16
CA THR A 99 -7.08 -14.49 -2.65
C THR A 99 -8.10 -15.58 -2.97
N THR A 100 -7.81 -16.34 -4.03
CA THR A 100 -8.59 -17.52 -4.42
C THR A 100 -7.77 -18.80 -4.25
N ASP A 101 -8.40 -19.96 -4.46
CA ASP A 101 -7.70 -21.26 -4.51
C ASP A 101 -6.76 -21.38 -5.72
N ASP A 102 -6.99 -20.61 -6.79
CA ASP A 102 -6.05 -20.47 -7.90
C ASP A 102 -5.00 -19.40 -7.55
N PRO A 103 -3.73 -19.78 -7.34
CA PRO A 103 -2.70 -18.85 -6.89
C PRO A 103 -2.41 -17.75 -7.93
N ALA A 104 -2.81 -17.92 -9.19
CA ALA A 104 -2.67 -16.94 -10.26
C ALA A 104 -3.84 -15.92 -10.34
N ARG A 105 -4.84 -16.01 -9.44
CA ARG A 105 -6.07 -15.21 -9.50
C ARG A 105 -6.42 -14.56 -8.16
N MET A 106 -7.00 -13.37 -8.27
CA MET A 106 -7.65 -12.63 -7.19
C MET A 106 -9.08 -12.31 -7.61
N ASP A 107 -10.02 -12.40 -6.66
CA ASP A 107 -11.39 -11.94 -6.85
C ASP A 107 -11.49 -10.46 -6.45
N PHE A 108 -12.14 -9.65 -7.29
CA PHE A 108 -12.52 -8.30 -6.91
C PHE A 108 -13.63 -8.36 -5.84
N VAL A 109 -13.49 -7.54 -4.81
CA VAL A 109 -14.42 -7.47 -3.67
C VAL A 109 -15.19 -6.16 -3.68
N ASP A 110 -14.47 -5.03 -3.71
CA ASP A 110 -15.07 -3.70 -3.56
C ASP A 110 -14.14 -2.59 -4.07
N VAL A 111 -14.68 -1.38 -4.20
CA VAL A 111 -13.93 -0.16 -4.52
C VAL A 111 -14.36 0.98 -3.61
N TRP A 112 -13.38 1.65 -3.01
CA TRP A 112 -13.60 2.77 -2.09
C TRP A 112 -13.02 4.04 -2.69
N ASP A 113 -13.90 4.96 -3.08
CA ASP A 113 -13.54 6.23 -3.72
C ASP A 113 -13.57 7.41 -2.72
N GLY A 114 -13.17 8.60 -3.20
CA GLY A 114 -13.30 9.86 -2.47
C GLY A 114 -12.02 10.33 -1.78
N PHE A 115 -10.88 9.71 -2.11
CA PHE A 115 -9.56 10.20 -1.74
C PHE A 115 -9.07 11.22 -2.76
N THR A 116 -8.23 12.16 -2.32
CA THR A 116 -7.73 13.23 -3.20
C THR A 116 -6.47 12.79 -3.93
N LEU A 117 -5.50 12.30 -3.16
CA LEU A 117 -4.22 11.79 -3.63
C LEU A 117 -3.69 10.83 -2.56
N PRO A 118 -4.22 9.59 -2.50
CA PRO A 118 -3.76 8.61 -1.53
C PRO A 118 -2.32 8.19 -1.87
N LEU A 119 -1.45 8.01 -0.86
CA LEU A 119 0.00 7.85 -1.07
C LEU A 119 0.57 6.54 -0.52
N ASP A 120 0.14 6.11 0.65
CA ASP A 120 0.61 4.87 1.26
C ASP A 120 -0.49 4.23 2.11
N ILE A 121 -0.39 2.94 2.36
CA ILE A 121 -1.37 2.12 3.06
C ILE A 121 -0.70 1.15 4.05
N ILE A 122 -1.21 1.10 5.28
CA ILE A 122 -0.91 0.03 6.22
C ILE A 122 -2.23 -0.64 6.60
N VAL A 123 -2.27 -1.96 6.48
CA VAL A 123 -3.38 -2.77 6.99
C VAL A 123 -2.94 -3.35 8.33
N ASN A 124 -3.76 -3.17 9.36
CA ASN A 124 -3.57 -3.73 10.69
C ASN A 124 -4.50 -4.95 10.87
N GLU A 125 -4.48 -5.56 12.06
CA GLU A 125 -5.35 -6.69 12.39
C GLU A 125 -6.85 -6.34 12.25
N ASP A 126 -7.23 -5.10 12.58
CA ASP A 126 -8.62 -4.69 12.78
C ASP A 126 -9.06 -3.46 11.97
N SER A 127 -8.14 -2.86 11.21
CA SER A 127 -8.38 -1.62 10.47
C SER A 127 -7.34 -1.36 9.38
N ILE A 128 -7.62 -0.39 8.52
CA ILE A 128 -6.70 0.10 7.50
C ILE A 128 -6.35 1.56 7.81
N TRP A 129 -5.10 1.96 7.60
CA TRP A 129 -4.66 3.35 7.63
C TRP A 129 -4.07 3.73 6.28
N ILE A 130 -4.42 4.91 5.77
CA ILE A 130 -3.80 5.50 4.59
C ILE A 130 -3.31 6.90 4.87
N THR A 131 -2.35 7.37 4.07
CA THR A 131 -2.11 8.80 3.89
C THR A 131 -2.81 9.30 2.63
N ASP A 132 -3.46 10.46 2.73
CA ASP A 132 -4.15 11.10 1.61
C ASP A 132 -3.81 12.59 1.57
N LEU A 133 -3.37 13.09 0.42
CA LEU A 133 -2.87 14.45 0.25
C LEU A 133 -3.94 15.37 -0.37
N GLY A 134 -4.68 16.05 0.50
CA GLY A 134 -5.47 17.23 0.16
C GLY A 134 -6.50 17.68 1.21
N PRO A 135 -6.13 18.39 2.29
CA PRO A 135 -4.80 18.54 2.92
C PRO A 135 -4.25 17.19 3.44
N LEU A 136 -2.97 17.11 3.81
CA LEU A 136 -2.37 15.88 4.32
C LEU A 136 -3.12 15.37 5.56
N ARG A 137 -3.57 14.12 5.48
CA ARG A 137 -4.26 13.43 6.57
C ARG A 137 -3.88 11.97 6.60
N PHE A 138 -3.87 11.41 7.80
CA PHE A 138 -4.00 9.96 7.99
C PHE A 138 -5.48 9.64 8.14
N VAL A 139 -5.96 8.62 7.43
CA VAL A 139 -7.35 8.18 7.46
C VAL A 139 -7.39 6.74 7.96
N ASN A 140 -8.21 6.47 8.97
CA ASN A 140 -8.50 5.13 9.45
C ASN A 140 -9.83 4.64 8.87
N LEU A 141 -9.81 3.45 8.29
CA LEU A 141 -10.96 2.80 7.67
C LEU A 141 -11.21 1.44 8.35
N ASP A 142 -12.47 0.99 8.36
CA ASP A 142 -12.78 -0.42 8.58
C ASP A 142 -12.60 -1.27 7.32
N PHE A 143 -12.82 -2.58 7.44
CA PHE A 143 -12.72 -3.53 6.34
C PHE A 143 -13.90 -3.47 5.37
N GLU A 144 -14.87 -2.59 5.62
CA GLU A 144 -16.01 -2.28 4.76
C GLU A 144 -15.87 -0.89 4.09
N GLY A 145 -14.74 -0.20 4.27
CA GLY A 145 -14.44 1.09 3.66
C GLY A 145 -15.03 2.30 4.38
N ASN A 146 -15.62 2.12 5.56
CA ASN A 146 -16.17 3.22 6.34
C ASN A 146 -15.06 3.98 7.08
N TYR A 147 -15.16 5.31 7.06
CA TYR A 147 -14.27 6.21 7.81
C TYR A 147 -14.51 6.06 9.32
N ARG A 148 -13.46 5.64 10.04
CA ARG A 148 -13.45 5.58 11.51
C ARG A 148 -12.85 6.85 12.12
N TYR A 149 -11.76 7.35 11.54
CA TYR A 149 -11.04 8.49 12.09
C TYR A 149 -10.19 9.19 11.03
N THR A 150 -9.93 10.48 11.24
CA THR A 150 -9.01 11.27 10.42
C THR A 150 -8.10 12.10 11.32
N TRP A 151 -6.79 11.90 11.18
CA TRP A 151 -5.79 12.80 11.75
C TRP A 151 -5.33 13.78 10.68
N LEU A 152 -5.76 15.04 10.82
CA LEU A 152 -5.26 16.13 9.98
C LEU A 152 -3.86 16.54 10.43
N VAL A 153 -2.91 16.55 9.49
CA VAL A 153 -1.50 16.82 9.78
C VAL A 153 -1.18 18.27 9.39
N PRO A 154 -0.77 19.14 10.34
CA PRO A 154 -0.44 20.52 10.02
C PRO A 154 0.89 20.60 9.27
N SER A 155 0.96 21.35 8.18
CA SER A 155 2.20 21.52 7.41
C SER A 155 3.16 22.56 7.99
N ALA A 156 2.64 23.57 8.68
CA ALA A 156 3.42 24.73 9.12
C ALA A 156 4.18 24.53 10.45
N LEU A 157 3.97 23.41 11.15
CA LEU A 157 4.62 23.16 12.43
C LEU A 157 6.01 22.55 12.24
N PRO A 158 6.95 22.72 13.19
CA PRO A 158 8.27 22.07 13.13
C PRO A 158 8.20 20.54 12.98
N ASP A 159 7.19 19.93 13.60
CA ASP A 159 6.82 18.52 13.55
C ASP A 159 5.69 18.24 12.53
N GLY A 160 5.41 19.20 11.66
CA GLY A 160 4.47 19.05 10.57
C GLY A 160 4.99 18.19 9.41
N TYR A 161 4.08 17.86 8.50
CA TYR A 161 4.40 17.20 7.24
C TYR A 161 3.73 17.92 6.07
N ILE A 162 4.35 17.86 4.90
CA ILE A 162 3.70 18.25 3.64
C ILE A 162 3.14 17.02 2.93
N GLU A 163 3.96 15.99 2.75
CA GLU A 163 3.62 14.81 1.95
C GLU A 163 4.25 13.58 2.58
N VAL A 164 3.50 12.91 3.46
CA VAL A 164 3.90 11.58 3.95
C VAL A 164 3.65 10.57 2.83
N HIS A 165 4.67 10.40 2.00
CA HIS A 165 4.61 9.53 0.83
C HIS A 165 4.83 8.05 1.19
N THR A 166 5.42 7.79 2.35
CA THR A 166 5.42 6.46 2.96
C THR A 166 5.45 6.57 4.48
N PHE A 167 4.87 5.59 5.17
CA PHE A 167 4.97 5.45 6.62
C PHE A 167 5.08 3.99 7.07
N SER A 168 5.64 3.78 8.25
CA SER A 168 5.76 2.47 8.88
C SER A 168 5.69 2.59 10.40
N VAL A 169 5.41 1.49 11.09
CA VAL A 169 5.26 1.44 12.54
C VAL A 169 6.11 0.30 13.11
N ASP A 170 6.90 0.58 14.14
CA ASP A 170 7.69 -0.45 14.84
C ASP A 170 6.89 -1.19 15.93
N GLU A 171 7.46 -2.28 16.47
CA GLU A 171 6.84 -3.09 17.53
C GLU A 171 6.56 -2.30 18.82
N ALA A 172 7.22 -1.15 19.03
CA ALA A 172 6.97 -0.25 20.15
C ALA A 172 5.93 0.83 19.82
N LEU A 173 5.20 0.66 18.70
CA LEU A 173 4.14 1.53 18.20
C LEU A 173 4.63 2.92 17.79
N ASN A 174 5.93 3.09 17.53
CA ASN A 174 6.42 4.35 17.00
C ASN A 174 6.12 4.44 15.50
N LEU A 175 5.51 5.55 15.10
CA LEU A 175 5.24 5.86 13.70
C LEU A 175 6.46 6.56 13.09
N TYR A 176 6.86 6.12 11.91
CA TYR A 176 7.88 6.75 11.09
C TYR A 176 7.25 7.18 9.77
N GLY A 177 7.39 8.44 9.39
CA GLY A 177 6.89 8.94 8.10
C GLY A 177 8.01 9.59 7.30
N GLY A 178 8.03 9.36 5.99
CA GLY A 178 8.91 10.03 5.04
C GLY A 178 8.22 11.22 4.39
N ASP A 179 8.66 12.44 4.70
CA ASP A 179 8.23 13.66 4.02
C ASP A 179 8.98 13.81 2.70
N ASN A 180 8.30 13.52 1.59
CA ASN A 180 8.91 13.55 0.26
C ASN A 180 9.25 15.00 -0.19
N GLN A 181 8.49 15.99 0.28
CA GLN A 181 8.71 17.39 -0.12
C GLN A 181 9.69 18.13 0.78
N TYR A 182 9.64 17.90 2.10
CA TYR A 182 10.68 18.43 3.00
C TYR A 182 11.97 17.61 2.99
N GLY A 183 11.97 16.41 2.40
CA GLY A 183 13.15 15.56 2.29
C GLY A 183 13.65 15.06 3.64
N ARG A 184 12.73 14.71 4.55
CA ARG A 184 13.08 14.27 5.92
C ARG A 184 12.20 13.12 6.39
N SER A 185 12.76 12.24 7.22
CA SER A 185 11.98 11.29 8.01
C SER A 185 11.75 11.80 9.42
N GLN A 186 10.59 11.52 10.00
CA GLN A 186 10.29 11.86 11.39
C GLN A 186 9.73 10.66 12.13
N LYS A 187 9.98 10.62 13.45
CA LYS A 187 9.49 9.61 14.38
C LYS A 187 8.47 10.24 15.33
N PHE A 188 7.32 9.59 15.49
CA PHE A 188 6.29 9.94 16.46
C PHE A 188 6.12 8.80 17.45
N VAL A 189 6.04 9.15 18.73
CA VAL A 189 5.82 8.20 19.82
C VAL A 189 4.39 8.39 20.33
N PRO A 190 3.63 7.31 20.59
CA PRO A 190 2.32 7.41 21.20
C PRO A 190 2.38 8.18 22.51
N LYS A 191 1.45 9.13 22.70
CA LYS A 191 1.33 9.87 23.96
C LYS A 191 0.85 8.92 25.08
N PRO A 192 1.31 9.08 26.33
CA PRO A 192 0.74 8.36 27.46
C PRO A 192 -0.78 8.57 27.54
N GLY A 193 -1.53 7.48 27.67
CA GLY A 193 -2.99 7.51 27.79
C GLY A 193 -3.76 7.84 26.51
N ILE A 194 -3.12 7.80 25.34
CA ILE A 194 -3.82 7.88 24.05
C ILE A 194 -4.82 6.72 23.94
N ASP A 195 -5.97 6.96 23.30
CA ASP A 195 -6.91 5.91 22.94
C ASP A 195 -6.20 4.88 22.03
N PRO A 196 -6.11 3.60 22.42
CA PRO A 196 -5.46 2.57 21.61
C PRO A 196 -6.04 2.43 20.20
N ASN A 197 -7.33 2.74 20.01
CA ASN A 197 -7.98 2.67 18.69
C ASN A 197 -7.50 3.76 17.72
N LEU A 198 -6.80 4.78 18.23
CA LEU A 198 -6.22 5.86 17.41
C LEU A 198 -4.73 5.64 17.12
N ILE A 199 -4.15 4.55 17.62
CA ILE A 199 -2.76 4.19 17.35
C ILE A 199 -2.71 3.38 16.05
N ILE A 200 -1.95 3.87 15.08
CA ILE A 200 -1.58 3.09 13.88
C ILE A 200 -0.70 1.93 14.36
N GLN A 201 -1.12 0.69 14.11
CA GLN A 201 -0.36 -0.50 14.51
C GLN A 201 0.66 -0.88 13.41
N PRO A 202 1.61 -1.80 13.70
CA PRO A 202 2.40 -2.44 12.66
C PRO A 202 1.53 -3.12 11.59
N PRO A 203 2.06 -3.32 10.38
CA PRO A 203 1.38 -4.09 9.35
C PRO A 203 0.94 -5.46 9.86
N TRP A 204 -0.22 -5.92 9.38
CA TRP A 204 -0.73 -7.24 9.67
C TRP A 204 0.26 -8.32 9.22
N VAL A 205 0.46 -9.31 10.08
CA VAL A 205 1.25 -10.51 9.79
C VAL A 205 0.39 -11.70 10.16
N ALA A 206 0.34 -12.71 9.29
CA ALA A 206 -0.34 -13.95 9.60
C ALA A 206 0.28 -14.60 10.86
N LYS A 207 -0.59 -15.08 11.76
CA LYS A 207 -0.22 -15.76 13.00
C LYS A 207 -0.19 -17.26 12.82
#